data_AF-J3YTN6-F1
#
_entry.id   AF-J3YTN6-F1
#
_cell.length_a   1.000
_cell.length_b   1.000
_cell.length_c   1.000
_cell.angle_alpha   90.00
_cell.angle_beta   90.00
_cell.angle_gamma   90.00
#
_symmetry.space_group_name_H-M   'P 1'
#
loop_
_entity.id
_entity.type
_entity.pdbx_description
1 polymer ?
#
loop_
_entity_poly.entity_id
_entity_poly.type
_entity_poly.pdbx_seq_one_letter_code
_entity_poly.pdbx_strand_id
1 'polypeptide(L)' 'MKLGVVRVLVLFKIKIFIVMHHTVNTIGTFLKEEYNLFDLLCVYFSGYSISGIPKVRSI' A
#
# COMPACT_ATOMS: atom_id res chain seq x y z
N MET A 1 -10.42 7.01 -2.22
CA MET A 1 -10.60 5.54 -2.46
C MET A 1 -12.08 5.20 -2.41
N LYS A 2 -12.59 4.36 -3.32
CA LYS A 2 -14.02 4.00 -3.35
C LYS A 2 -14.31 2.89 -2.33
N LEU A 3 -15.27 3.11 -1.43
CA LEU A 3 -15.65 2.13 -0.40
C LEU A 3 -16.18 0.84 -1.06
N GLY A 4 -15.84 -0.32 -0.49
CA GLY A 4 -16.23 -1.64 -1.02
C GLY A 4 -15.39 -2.13 -2.22
N VAL A 5 -14.42 -1.35 -2.68
CA VAL A 5 -13.62 -1.66 -3.87
C VAL A 5 -12.15 -2.00 -3.55
N VAL A 6 -11.70 -1.78 -2.31
CA VAL A 6 -10.37 -2.21 -1.86
C VAL A 6 -10.34 -3.73 -1.75
N ARG A 7 -9.38 -4.37 -2.44
CA ARG A 7 -9.21 -5.83 -2.43
C ARG A 7 -7.75 -6.20 -2.31
N VAL A 8 -7.49 -7.30 -1.63
CA VAL A 8 -6.18 -7.95 -1.67
C VAL A 8 -6.14 -8.80 -2.94
N LEU A 9 -5.30 -8.41 -3.89
CA LEU A 9 -5.13 -9.12 -5.16
C LEU A 9 -4.18 -10.30 -5.00
N VAL A 10 -3.14 -10.13 -4.18
CA VAL A 10 -2.14 -11.16 -3.87
C VAL A 10 -1.82 -11.07 -2.39
N LEU A 11 -1.93 -12.20 -1.69
CA LEU A 11 -1.66 -12.29 -0.26
C LEU A 11 -0.48 -13.23 -0.02
N PHE A 12 0.54 -12.77 0.73
CA PHE A 12 1.71 -13.55 1.15
C PHE A 12 2.47 -14.27 0.01
N LYS A 13 2.65 -13.60 -1.13
CA LYS A 13 3.44 -14.16 -2.22
C LYS A 13 4.92 -14.04 -1.90
N ILE A 14 5.65 -15.17 -1.96
CA ILE A 14 7.11 -15.18 -1.87
C ILE A 14 7.67 -14.64 -3.18
N LYS A 15 8.38 -13.51 -3.09
CA LYS A 15 9.14 -12.93 -4.19
C LYS A 15 10.62 -13.22 -3.98
N ILE A 16 11.18 -13.97 -4.90
CA ILE A 16 12.58 -14.38 -4.87
C ILE A 16 13.40 -13.28 -5.57
N PHE A 17 14.38 -12.75 -4.85
CA PHE A 17 15.43 -11.93 -5.41
C PHE A 17 16.76 -12.66 -5.23
N ILE A 18 17.79 -12.24 -5.97
CA ILE A 18 19.09 -12.92 -6.04
C ILE A 18 19.69 -13.20 -4.65
N VAL A 19 19.43 -12.31 -3.67
CA VAL A 19 20.05 -12.37 -2.35
C VAL A 19 19.05 -12.75 -1.24
N MET A 20 17.74 -12.52 -1.42
CA MET A 20 16.75 -12.66 -0.34
C MET A 20 15.35 -13.02 -0.87
N HIS A 21 14.54 -13.63 -0.01
CA HIS A 21 13.12 -13.88 -0.23
C HIS A 21 12.28 -12.85 0.52
N HIS A 22 11.39 -12.14 -0.17
CA HIS A 22 10.47 -11.20 0.45
C HIS A 22 9.03 -11.71 0.38
N THR A 23 8.30 -11.63 1.49
CA THR A 23 6.85 -11.83 1.49
C THR A 23 6.18 -10.54 1.02
N VAL A 24 5.47 -10.62 -0.10
CA VAL A 24 4.86 -9.46 -0.76
C VAL A 24 3.35 -9.63 -0.82
N ASN A 25 2.65 -8.54 -0.47
CA ASN A 25 1.21 -8.43 -0.60
C ASN A 25 0.89 -7.37 -1.65
N THR A 26 -0.08 -7.64 -2.52
CA THR A 26 -0.57 -6.70 -3.53
C THR A 26 -1.99 -6.33 -3.18
N ILE A 27 -2.21 -5.05 -2.90
CA ILE A 27 -3.52 -4.46 -2.59
C ILE A 27 -3.90 -3.55 -3.75
N GLY A 28 -5.11 -3.70 -4.25
CA GLY A 28 -5.66 -2.90 -5.35
C GLY A 28 -6.95 -2.21 -4.95
N THR A 29 -7.21 -1.05 -5.54
CA THR A 29 -8.47 -0.32 -5.39
C THR A 29 -8.70 0.58 -6.60
N PHE A 30 -9.91 1.11 -6.71
CA PHE A 30 -10.21 2.21 -7.62
C PHE A 30 -10.22 3.53 -6.84
N LEU A 31 -9.53 4.53 -7.38
CA LEU A 31 -9.64 5.90 -6.91
C LEU A 31 -11.06 6.40 -7.24
N LYS A 32 -11.67 7.19 -6.35
CA LYS A 32 -12.96 7.81 -6.68
C LYS A 32 -12.68 8.94 -7.67
N GLU A 33 -13.63 9.20 -8.56
CA GLU A 33 -13.53 10.23 -9.60
C GLU A 33 -13.26 11.64 -9.06
N GLU A 34 -13.66 11.90 -7.81
CA GLU A 34 -13.46 13.15 -7.07
C GLU A 34 -12.03 13.36 -6.53
N TYR A 35 -11.13 12.38 -6.62
CA TYR A 35 -9.74 12.51 -6.15
C TYR A 35 -8.73 12.28 -7.28
N ASN A 36 -7.61 12.99 -7.19
CA ASN A 36 -6.49 12.88 -8.12
C ASN A 36 -5.30 12.12 -7.52
N LEU A 37 -4.30 11.82 -8.35
CA LEU A 37 -3.09 11.09 -7.94
C LEU A 37 -2.29 11.82 -6.85
N PHE A 38 -2.30 13.16 -6.84
CA PHE A 38 -1.61 13.94 -5.80
C PHE A 38 -2.29 13.80 -4.43
N ASP A 39 -3.62 13.74 -4.39
CA ASP A 39 -4.36 13.49 -3.15
C ASP A 39 -4.02 12.12 -2.58
N LEU A 40 -3.89 11.12 -3.46
CA LEU A 40 -3.44 9.78 -3.07
C LEU A 40 -2.01 9.82 -2.51
N LEU A 41 -1.11 10.56 -3.15
CA LEU A 41 0.27 10.70 -2.70
C LEU A 41 0.32 11.32 -1.31
N CYS A 42 -0.41 12.40 -1.03
CA CYS A 42 -0.42 13.05 0.28
C CYS A 42 -0.83 12.12 1.42
N VAL A 43 -1.81 11.22 1.19
CA VAL A 43 -2.25 10.25 2.20
C VAL A 43 -1.22 9.13 2.41
N TYR A 44 -0.61 8.65 1.32
CA TYR A 44 0.34 7.55 1.34
C TYR A 44 1.80 7.96 1.54
N PHE A 45 2.10 9.26 1.52
CA PHE A 45 3.46 9.78 1.63
C PHE A 45 4.11 9.27 2.91
N SER A 46 5.31 8.71 2.81
CA SER A 46 5.92 7.73 3.73
C SER A 46 5.11 6.42 3.83
N GLY A 47 5.58 5.40 3.09
CA GLY A 47 4.99 4.07 3.12
C GLY A 47 5.17 3.42 4.49
N TYR A 48 4.17 2.65 4.94
CA TYR A 48 4.17 1.96 6.24
C TYR A 48 5.39 1.04 6.43
N SER A 49 5.98 0.54 5.35
CA SER A 49 7.15 -0.33 5.39
C SER A 49 8.41 0.38 5.87
N ILE A 50 8.43 1.73 5.84
CA ILE A 50 9.56 2.54 6.27
C ILE A 50 9.20 3.33 7.54
N SER A 51 7.94 3.79 7.67
CA SER A 51 7.50 4.57 8.83
C SER A 51 7.00 3.73 10.01
N GLY A 52 6.38 2.56 9.78
CA GLY A 52 5.77 1.75 10.84
C GLY A 52 4.29 2.07 11.11
N ILE A 53 3.74 1.43 12.15
CA ILE A 53 2.33 1.52 12.55
C ILE A 53 2.27 1.68 14.08
N PRO A 54 1.46 2.61 14.63
CA PRO A 54 0.59 3.59 13.96
C PRO A 54 1.37 4.74 13.31
N LYS A 55 1.12 5.01 12.01
CA LYS A 55 1.94 5.90 11.15
C LYS A 55 2.31 7.25 11.76
N VAL A 56 1.37 7.93 12.42
CA VAL A 56 1.58 9.26 13.03
C VAL A 56 2.48 9.20 14.27
N ARG A 57 2.49 8.07 14.98
CA ARG A 57 3.28 7.87 16.20
C ARG A 57 4.65 7.25 15.92
N SER A 58 4.79 6.56 14.80
CA SER A 58 6.01 5.82 14.45
C SER A 58 7.04 6.66 13.70
N ILE A 59 6.66 7.86 13.22
CA ILE A 59 7.56 8.86 12.63
C ILE A 59 8.19 9.72 13.73
#